data_AF-Q6I658-F1
#
_entry.id   AF-Q6I658-F1
#
_cell.length_a   1.000
_cell.length_b   1.000
_cell.length_c   1.000
_cell.angle_alpha   90.00
_cell.angle_beta   90.00
_cell.angle_gamma   90.00
#
_symmetry.space_group_name_H-M   'P 1'
#
loop_
_entity.id
_entity.type
_entity.pdbx_description
1 polymer ?
#
loop_
_entity_poly.entity_id
_entity_poly.type
_entity_poly.pdbx_seq_one_letter_code
_entity_poly.pdbx_strand_id
1 'polypeptide(L)'
;GDRPRDDCPETLPKVTTPLRPWGPKEHAKLSEFQVELIQLASQLNGDHVLNSYPNIGKYMTVGEANRYAEDAVKRFLEAGRVALMAGANESAIVTMRPSLTSRTAAVDSGRFVETV
;
A
#
# COMPACT_ATOMS: atom_id res chain seq x y z
N GLY A 1 3.16 2.78 36.35
CA GLY A 1 4.50 2.28 36.01
C GLY A 1 4.93 3.05 34.79
N ASP A 2 5.89 3.94 34.94
CA ASP A 2 6.19 5.01 33.97
C ASP A 2 7.66 4.93 33.52
N ARG A 3 8.09 3.73 33.11
CA ARG A 3 9.40 3.50 32.50
C ARG A 3 9.19 2.91 31.11
N PRO A 4 9.97 3.34 30.09
CA PRO A 4 10.00 2.69 28.79
C PRO A 4 10.22 1.18 28.93
N ARG A 5 9.68 0.41 27.98
CA ARG A 5 9.90 -1.04 27.93
C ARG A 5 11.33 -1.34 27.50
N ASP A 6 12.18 -1.69 28.46
CA ASP A 6 13.55 -2.13 28.24
C ASP A 6 13.66 -3.66 28.06
N ASP A 7 12.53 -4.37 28.11
CA ASP A 7 12.44 -5.84 28.07
C ASP A 7 12.24 -6.40 26.65
N CYS A 8 12.35 -5.57 25.61
CA CYS A 8 12.15 -6.01 24.23
C CYS A 8 13.40 -6.77 23.74
N PRO A 9 13.27 -8.03 23.28
CA PRO A 9 14.42 -8.79 22.80
C PRO A 9 14.97 -8.22 21.48
N GLU A 10 16.29 -8.20 21.32
CA GLU A 10 16.94 -7.79 20.07
C GLU A 10 16.60 -8.71 18.89
N THR A 11 16.37 -10.00 19.17
CA THR A 11 16.02 -11.01 18.17
C THR A 11 14.75 -11.74 18.54
N LEU A 12 13.85 -11.90 17.58
CA LEU A 12 12.66 -12.71 17.77
C LEU A 12 13.02 -14.21 17.82
N PRO A 13 12.36 -14.99 18.70
CA PRO A 13 12.56 -16.43 18.75
C PRO A 13 12.14 -17.08 17.42
N LYS A 14 12.90 -18.09 17.00
CA LYS A 14 12.61 -18.84 15.77
C LYS A 14 11.30 -19.61 15.93
N VAL A 15 10.36 -19.39 15.02
CA VAL A 15 9.13 -20.18 14.95
C VAL A 15 9.50 -21.58 14.44
N THR A 16 9.41 -22.59 15.30
CA THR A 16 9.75 -23.99 14.98
C THR A 16 8.53 -24.81 14.58
N THR A 17 7.32 -24.33 14.86
CA THR A 17 6.06 -25.00 14.58
C THR A 17 5.16 -24.15 13.71
N PRO A 18 4.46 -24.73 12.72
CA PRO A 18 3.47 -24.00 11.95
C PRO A 18 2.36 -23.46 12.87
N LEU A 19 2.04 -22.17 12.76
CA LEU A 19 0.94 -21.55 13.50
C LEU A 19 -0.44 -22.02 12.99
N ARG A 20 -0.49 -22.59 11.78
CA ARG A 20 -1.71 -23.13 11.16
C ARG A 20 -1.43 -24.54 10.65
N PRO A 21 -2.41 -25.45 10.71
CA PRO A 21 -2.24 -26.80 10.19
C PRO A 21 -2.29 -26.88 8.64
N TRP A 22 -2.61 -25.78 7.97
CA TRP A 22 -2.61 -25.66 6.50
C TRP A 22 -1.86 -24.41 6.03
N GLY A 23 -1.38 -24.46 4.79
CA GLY A 23 -0.76 -23.33 4.10
C GLY A 23 -1.75 -22.23 3.70
N PRO A 24 -1.25 -21.14 3.11
CA PRO A 24 -2.10 -20.05 2.61
C PRO A 24 -3.17 -20.55 1.61
N LYS A 25 -4.39 -20.01 1.72
CA LYS A 25 -5.49 -20.31 0.79
C LYS A 25 -5.55 -19.27 -0.33
N GLU A 26 -4.51 -19.19 -1.15
CA GLU A 26 -4.27 -18.11 -2.13
C GLU A 26 -5.43 -17.85 -3.10
N HIS A 27 -6.20 -18.89 -3.43
CA HIS A 27 -7.33 -18.82 -4.38
C HIS A 27 -8.69 -18.57 -3.71
N ALA A 28 -8.75 -18.53 -2.38
CA ALA A 28 -9.99 -18.22 -1.67
C ALA A 28 -10.38 -16.76 -1.87
N LYS A 29 -11.69 -16.47 -1.74
CA LYS A 29 -12.18 -15.10 -1.63
C LYS A 29 -11.84 -14.51 -0.27
N LEU A 30 -11.76 -13.18 -0.22
CA LEU A 30 -11.51 -12.44 1.00
C LEU A 30 -12.71 -12.52 1.95
N SER A 31 -12.43 -12.54 3.26
CA SER A 31 -13.42 -12.16 4.27
C SER A 31 -13.71 -10.65 4.20
N GLU A 32 -14.80 -10.21 4.81
CA GLU A 32 -15.14 -8.78 4.93
C GLU A 32 -13.99 -7.96 5.53
N PHE A 33 -13.45 -8.40 6.67
CA PHE A 33 -12.30 -7.77 7.31
C PHE A 33 -11.06 -7.71 6.38
N GLN A 34 -10.82 -8.77 5.59
CA GLN A 34 -9.72 -8.75 4.62
C GLN A 34 -9.96 -7.75 3.49
N VAL A 35 -11.21 -7.55 3.04
CA VAL A 35 -11.56 -6.50 2.08
C VAL A 35 -11.28 -5.12 2.68
N GLU A 36 -11.64 -4.88 3.95
CA GLU A 36 -11.37 -3.62 4.64
C GLU A 36 -9.87 -3.31 4.75
N LEU A 37 -9.03 -4.32 4.99
CA LEU A 37 -7.57 -4.17 4.96
C LEU A 37 -7.06 -3.74 3.58
N ILE A 38 -7.69 -4.22 2.50
CA ILE A 38 -7.32 -3.81 1.14
C ILE A 38 -7.82 -2.40 0.83
N GLN A 39 -8.99 -2.01 1.32
CA GLN A 39 -9.46 -0.63 1.24
C GLN A 39 -8.51 0.32 1.99
N LEU A 40 -7.99 -0.09 3.15
CA LEU A 40 -6.95 0.66 3.87
C LEU A 40 -5.65 0.75 3.06
N ALA A 41 -5.19 -0.35 2.47
CA ALA A 41 -4.00 -0.35 1.62
C ALA A 41 -4.14 0.61 0.41
N SER A 42 -5.35 0.78 -0.13
CA SER A 42 -5.62 1.73 -1.24
C SER A 42 -5.38 3.20 -0.87
N GLN A 43 -5.31 3.53 0.42
CA GLN A 43 -4.91 4.87 0.88
C GLN A 43 -3.43 5.13 0.57
N LEU A 44 -2.59 4.11 0.70
CA LEU A 44 -1.13 4.21 0.56
C LEU A 44 -0.68 4.39 -0.88
N ASN A 45 -1.44 3.91 -1.86
CA ASN A 45 -1.10 4.02 -3.27
C ASN A 45 -1.96 5.03 -4.05
N GLY A 46 -2.87 5.72 -3.33
CA GLY A 46 -3.77 6.72 -3.90
C GLY A 46 -5.05 6.16 -4.53
N ASP A 47 -5.20 4.85 -4.70
CA ASP A 47 -6.34 4.24 -5.42
C ASP A 47 -7.70 4.47 -4.73
N HIS A 48 -7.72 4.92 -3.49
CA HIS A 48 -8.93 5.31 -2.77
C HIS A 48 -9.78 6.38 -3.49
N VAL A 49 -9.19 7.16 -4.42
CA VAL A 49 -9.92 8.16 -5.22
C VAL A 49 -10.55 7.58 -6.49
N LEU A 50 -10.32 6.30 -6.81
CA LEU A 50 -10.89 5.67 -8.00
C LEU A 50 -12.38 5.35 -7.80
N ASN A 51 -13.15 5.40 -8.89
CA ASN A 51 -14.58 5.05 -8.89
C ASN A 51 -14.88 3.61 -8.42
N SER A 52 -13.86 2.75 -8.39
CA SER A 52 -13.97 1.39 -7.84
C SER A 52 -14.06 1.38 -6.32
N TYR A 53 -13.66 2.44 -5.61
CA TYR A 53 -13.81 2.55 -4.16
C TYR A 53 -15.30 2.72 -3.78
N PRO A 54 -15.81 2.03 -2.74
CA PRO A 54 -15.10 1.18 -1.77
C PRO A 54 -14.98 -0.29 -2.19
N ASN A 55 -15.35 -0.68 -3.41
CA ASN A 55 -15.33 -2.08 -3.84
C ASN A 55 -13.93 -2.65 -4.18
N ILE A 56 -12.85 -1.92 -3.89
CA ILE A 56 -11.47 -2.44 -4.03
C ILE A 56 -11.30 -3.65 -3.11
N GLY A 57 -10.70 -4.73 -3.61
CA GLY A 57 -10.53 -5.99 -2.89
C GLY A 57 -11.73 -6.96 -2.98
N LYS A 58 -12.95 -6.47 -3.24
CA LYS A 58 -14.18 -7.30 -3.24
C LYS A 58 -14.13 -8.53 -4.15
N TYR A 59 -13.41 -8.43 -5.26
CA TYR A 59 -13.34 -9.50 -6.26
C TYR A 59 -12.00 -10.25 -6.27
N MET A 60 -11.04 -9.84 -5.43
CA MET A 60 -9.71 -10.43 -5.37
C MET A 60 -9.73 -11.82 -4.71
N THR A 61 -8.75 -12.65 -5.06
CA THR A 61 -8.35 -13.78 -4.22
C THR A 61 -7.40 -13.33 -3.11
N VAL A 62 -7.19 -14.16 -2.09
CA VAL A 62 -6.23 -13.90 -1.01
C VAL A 62 -4.84 -13.53 -1.56
N GLY A 63 -4.36 -14.24 -2.57
CA GLY A 63 -3.04 -13.96 -3.16
C GLY A 63 -2.96 -12.68 -3.97
N GLU A 64 -4.04 -12.29 -4.65
CA GLU A 64 -4.12 -11.00 -5.33
C GLU A 64 -4.15 -9.84 -4.34
N ALA A 65 -4.91 -10.00 -3.26
CA ALA A 65 -5.01 -9.04 -2.17
C ALA A 65 -3.67 -8.85 -1.43
N ASN A 66 -2.96 -9.94 -1.14
CA ASN A 66 -1.65 -9.87 -0.52
C ASN A 66 -0.65 -9.07 -1.38
N ARG A 67 -0.57 -9.38 -2.69
CA ARG A 67 0.29 -8.62 -3.61
C ARG A 67 -0.11 -7.15 -3.70
N TYR A 68 -1.42 -6.86 -3.74
CA TYR A 68 -1.90 -5.48 -3.75
C TYR A 68 -1.43 -4.69 -2.52
N ALA A 69 -1.56 -5.30 -1.33
CA ALA A 69 -1.12 -4.67 -0.08
C ALA A 69 0.40 -4.47 -0.03
N GLU A 70 1.18 -5.48 -0.42
CA GLU A 70 2.65 -5.39 -0.50
C GLU A 70 3.10 -4.28 -1.45
N ASP A 71 2.51 -4.21 -2.65
CA ASP A 71 2.83 -3.18 -3.65
C ASP A 71 2.43 -1.78 -3.16
N ALA A 72 1.29 -1.64 -2.48
CA ALA A 72 0.84 -0.37 -1.94
C ALA A 72 1.79 0.17 -0.87
N VAL A 73 2.19 -0.68 0.09
CA VAL A 73 3.16 -0.32 1.13
C VAL A 73 4.52 0.02 0.51
N LYS A 74 5.02 -0.82 -0.40
CA LYS A 74 6.31 -0.62 -1.07
C LYS A 74 6.35 0.73 -1.80
N ARG A 75 5.31 1.07 -2.55
CA ARG A 75 5.23 2.33 -3.30
C ARG A 75 5.18 3.54 -2.38
N PHE A 76 4.42 3.46 -1.29
CA PHE A 76 4.35 4.53 -0.29
C PHE A 76 5.71 4.77 0.38
N LEU A 77 6.40 3.70 0.81
CA LEU A 77 7.72 3.81 1.43
C LEU A 77 8.77 4.38 0.48
N GLU A 78 8.79 3.94 -0.79
CA GLU A 78 9.73 4.50 -1.77
C GLU A 78 9.44 5.98 -2.04
N ALA A 79 8.18 6.37 -2.16
CA ALA A 79 7.82 7.77 -2.34
C ALA A 79 8.21 8.63 -1.12
N GLY A 80 8.06 8.09 0.10
CA GLY A 80 8.57 8.70 1.33
C GLY A 80 10.09 8.89 1.29
N ARG A 81 10.84 7.85 0.91
CA ARG A 81 12.30 7.91 0.80
C ARG A 81 12.75 8.97 -0.21
N VAL A 82 12.09 9.03 -1.37
CA VAL A 82 12.36 10.05 -2.41
C VAL A 82 12.05 11.44 -1.89
N ALA A 83 10.92 11.64 -1.19
CA ALA A 83 10.55 12.94 -0.62
C ALA A 83 11.57 13.41 0.42
N LEU A 84 12.03 12.53 1.31
CA LEU A 84 13.08 12.83 2.28
C LEU A 84 14.39 13.22 1.59
N MET A 85 14.80 12.49 0.56
CA MET A 85 16.00 12.83 -0.24
C MET A 85 15.88 14.18 -0.95
N ALA A 86 14.65 14.60 -1.28
CA ALA A 86 14.37 15.90 -1.87
C ALA A 86 14.24 17.04 -0.84
N GLY A 87 14.45 16.77 0.46
CA GLY A 87 14.41 17.76 1.53
C GLY A 87 13.01 18.04 2.09
N ALA A 88 12.05 17.13 1.91
CA ALA A 88 10.75 17.24 2.57
C ALA A 88 10.90 17.20 4.10
N ASN A 89 9.99 17.88 4.80
CA ASN A 89 9.90 17.80 6.26
C ASN A 89 9.64 16.34 6.69
N GLU A 90 10.38 15.83 7.67
CA GLU A 90 10.26 14.46 8.16
C GLU A 90 8.87 14.11 8.71
N SER A 91 8.10 15.12 9.15
CA SER A 91 6.72 14.97 9.60
C SER A 91 5.68 15.07 8.47
N ALA A 92 6.10 15.35 7.23
CA ALA A 92 5.18 15.45 6.11
C ALA A 92 4.76 14.05 5.62
N ILE A 93 3.45 13.88 5.40
CA ILE A 93 2.90 12.65 4.81
C ILE A 93 2.89 12.80 3.29
N VAL A 94 3.41 11.78 2.59
CA VAL A 94 3.39 11.75 1.12
C VAL A 94 1.98 11.42 0.62
N THR A 95 1.42 12.31 -0.19
CA THR A 95 0.15 12.07 -0.88
C THR A 95 0.40 11.37 -2.21
N MET A 96 0.01 10.10 -2.30
CA MET A 96 0.17 9.29 -3.51
C MET A 96 -0.99 9.49 -4.49
N ARG A 97 -0.69 9.46 -5.79
CA ARG A 97 -1.68 9.45 -6.88
C ARG A 97 -1.84 8.03 -7.43
N PRO A 98 -3.06 7.60 -7.82
CA PRO A 98 -3.27 6.31 -8.47
C PRO A 98 -2.35 6.11 -9.67
N SER A 99 -1.82 4.89 -9.89
CA SER A 99 -0.98 4.61 -11.07
C SER A 99 -1.71 4.82 -12.40
N LEU A 100 -3.03 4.64 -12.38
CA LEU A 100 -3.88 4.71 -13.58
C LEU A 100 -3.98 6.15 -14.13
N THR A 101 -3.78 7.17 -13.31
CA THR A 101 -3.78 8.58 -13.77
C THR A 101 -2.43 9.01 -14.34
N SER A 102 -1.35 8.28 -14.05
CA SER A 102 -0.02 8.56 -14.60
C SER A 102 0.11 8.12 -16.06
N ARG A 103 -0.73 7.16 -16.51
CA ARG A 103 -0.68 6.61 -17.88
C ARG A 103 -1.36 7.50 -18.92
N THR A 104 -2.36 8.29 -18.54
CA THR A 104 -3.05 9.22 -19.45
C THR A 104 -2.24 10.49 -19.71
N ALA A 105 -1.40 10.95 -18.78
CA ALA A 105 -0.57 12.14 -18.96
C ALA A 105 0.51 11.98 -20.06
N ALA A 106 0.98 10.74 -20.30
CA ALA A 106 1.95 10.46 -21.35
C ALA A 106 1.36 10.48 -22.78
N VAL A 107 0.02 10.45 -22.90
CA VAL A 107 -0.67 10.48 -24.21
C VAL A 107 -1.06 11.89 -24.64
N ASP A 108 -1.01 12.86 -23.72
CA ASP A 108 -1.49 14.24 -23.96
C ASP A 108 -0.36 15.29 -24.03
N SER A 109 0.91 14.88 -24.03
CA SER A 109 2.05 15.81 -24.16
C SER A 109 2.25 16.34 -25.60
N GLY A 110 1.20 16.37 -26.40
CA GLY A 110 1.22 16.63 -27.84
C GLY A 110 0.43 17.86 -28.29
N ARG A 111 0.17 18.87 -27.44
CA ARG A 111 -0.20 20.22 -27.90
C ARG A 111 -0.26 21.23 -26.76
N PHE A 112 0.78 22.04 -26.62
CA PHE A 112 0.57 23.47 -26.38
C PHE A 112 1.75 24.26 -26.94
N VAL A 113 1.60 24.66 -28.20
CA VAL A 113 2.15 25.90 -28.73
C VAL A 113 0.93 26.74 -29.10
N GLU A 114 0.65 27.81 -28.37
CA GLU A 114 0.67 29.17 -28.94
C GLU A 114 0.60 30.27 -27.87
N THR A 115 1.52 31.20 -28.08
CA THR A 115 1.68 32.60 -27.67
C THR A 115 0.39 33.42 -27.63
N VAL A 116 0.21 34.29 -26.62
CA VAL A 116 0.32 35.79 -26.66
C VAL A 116 0.65 36.28 -25.26
#